data_AF-A0A7C6UQ33-F1
#
_entry.id   AF-A0A7C6UQ33-F1
#
_cell.length_a   1.000
_cell.length_b   1.000
_cell.length_c   1.000
_cell.angle_alpha   90.00
_cell.angle_beta   90.00
_cell.angle_gamma   90.00
#
_symmetry.space_group_name_H-M   'P 1'
#
loop_
_entity.id
_entity.type
_entity.pdbx_description
1 polymer ?
#
loop_
_entity_poly.entity_id
_entity_poly.type
_entity_poly.pdbx_seq_one_letter_code
_entity_poly.pdbx_strand_id
1 'polypeptide(L)'
;MLAHNHKIAYVYEIGDMDLDLTKPGAAPYFVLCAVIVEPGETKRLLQGIGKIRELELDGAELIANAVNRGQRFRILKGLLDLPFRVISLVVDKGEIYPDLAPAGGHNFGAYVAEMWETALKQSFSNLKMVVDQDLADSFINSFQNYMQKKKGLLFNPYPMGPKRIEECSLLQLARFLTETIAAGYGPTAARHYRAYLNFLQDKIITKKILPRSYSEYLREETTKLENFAADIAAWCIKAALNYLNEHEGSVLLEELNRVIVVDRLLFQLQVNAGEYLGTNKLKELIRTTSGLNYTNQQFRANIIAPLRDAGVIIASSVHGYKIPVTAEEVYSYSSQILNMVYPMLTRLQQCRESILRATGGKMDIMADPEYKRIKELFSALEKADKQSQ
;
A
#
# COMPACT_ATOMS: atom_id res chain seq x y z
N MET A 1 13.55 1.39 -32.59
CA MET A 1 12.83 2.60 -32.14
C MET A 1 12.37 2.37 -30.71
N LEU A 2 13.03 3.00 -29.73
CA LEU A 2 12.62 2.94 -28.32
C LEU A 2 11.38 3.84 -28.14
N ALA A 3 10.19 3.27 -28.32
CA ALA A 3 8.96 3.96 -27.93
C ALA A 3 9.07 4.30 -26.45
N HIS A 4 9.22 5.59 -26.14
CA HIS A 4 9.19 6.11 -24.79
C HIS A 4 7.78 5.87 -24.22
N ASN A 5 7.62 4.74 -23.53
CA ASN A 5 6.35 4.28 -22.98
C ASN A 5 6.00 5.09 -21.73
N HIS A 6 5.74 6.38 -21.91
CA HIS A 6 5.37 7.30 -20.85
C HIS A 6 3.87 7.18 -20.58
N LYS A 7 3.49 6.98 -19.30
CA LYS A 7 2.09 7.04 -18.89
C LYS A 7 1.69 8.49 -18.64
N ILE A 8 0.40 8.79 -18.72
CA ILE A 8 -0.12 10.12 -18.44
C ILE A 8 -0.75 10.10 -17.05
N ALA A 9 -0.36 11.03 -16.19
CA ALA A 9 -0.90 11.23 -14.86
C ALA A 9 -1.70 12.54 -14.81
N TYR A 10 -3.02 12.44 -14.63
CA TYR A 10 -3.90 13.58 -14.39
C TYR A 10 -3.95 13.84 -12.90
N VAL A 11 -3.43 14.98 -12.46
CA VAL A 11 -3.22 15.27 -11.04
C VAL A 11 -4.14 16.40 -10.60
N TYR A 12 -4.77 16.21 -9.44
CA TYR A 12 -5.59 17.24 -8.80
C TYR A 12 -5.25 17.31 -7.30
N GLU A 13 -5.39 18.50 -6.73
CA GLU A 13 -5.14 18.78 -5.31
C GLU A 13 -6.37 19.43 -4.65
N ILE A 14 -6.56 19.18 -3.36
CA ILE A 14 -7.58 19.85 -2.55
C ILE A 14 -7.07 20.05 -1.12
N GLY A 15 -7.54 21.12 -0.49
CA GLY A 15 -7.05 21.59 0.81
C GLY A 15 -5.83 22.49 0.64
N ASP A 16 -5.40 23.08 1.74
CA ASP A 16 -4.24 23.98 1.79
C ASP A 16 -3.08 23.33 2.57
N MET A 17 -1.89 23.86 2.37
CA MET A 17 -0.66 23.41 3.04
C MET A 17 -0.36 24.16 4.34
N ASP A 18 -1.26 25.03 4.80
CA ASP A 18 -1.10 25.77 6.06
C ASP A 18 -1.34 24.83 7.24
N LEU A 19 -0.39 24.81 8.18
CA LEU A 19 -0.48 24.00 9.39
C LEU A 19 -1.31 24.69 10.48
N ASP A 20 -1.55 25.99 10.35
CA ASP A 20 -2.36 26.74 11.31
C ASP A 20 -3.86 26.58 11.02
N LEU A 21 -4.45 25.56 11.66
CA LEU A 21 -5.88 25.26 11.56
C LEU A 21 -6.78 26.31 12.23
N THR A 22 -6.23 27.30 12.93
CA THR A 22 -7.02 28.39 13.51
C THR A 22 -7.40 29.46 12.49
N LYS A 23 -6.75 29.48 11.32
CA LYS A 23 -7.01 30.45 10.27
C LYS A 23 -8.34 30.18 9.55
N PRO A 24 -9.12 31.22 9.22
CA PRO A 24 -10.33 31.07 8.42
C PRO A 24 -10.03 30.42 7.07
N GLY A 25 -10.68 29.30 6.78
CA GLY A 25 -10.52 28.56 5.51
C GLY A 25 -9.43 27.49 5.52
N ALA A 26 -8.70 27.30 6.62
CA ALA A 26 -7.76 26.18 6.75
C ALA A 26 -8.53 24.84 6.78
N ALA A 27 -8.31 24.01 5.76
CA ALA A 27 -8.83 22.66 5.74
C ALA A 27 -8.05 21.81 6.76
N PRO A 28 -8.67 20.85 7.47
CA PRO A 28 -7.95 19.95 8.36
C PRO A 28 -7.16 18.86 7.61
N TYR A 29 -7.16 18.88 6.27
CA TYR A 29 -6.46 17.92 5.45
C TYR A 29 -5.96 18.56 4.15
N PHE A 30 -4.99 17.90 3.53
CA PHE A 30 -4.52 18.16 2.18
C PHE A 30 -4.46 16.84 1.42
N VAL A 31 -5.05 16.77 0.23
CA VAL A 31 -5.13 15.53 -0.57
C VAL A 31 -4.66 15.78 -1.99
N LEU A 32 -3.77 14.92 -2.44
CA LEU A 32 -3.32 14.80 -3.83
C LEU A 32 -3.79 13.47 -4.40
N CYS A 33 -4.23 13.50 -5.64
CA CYS A 33 -4.59 12.29 -6.39
C CYS A 33 -4.07 12.39 -7.81
N ALA A 34 -3.45 11.31 -8.29
CA ALA A 34 -3.06 11.13 -9.68
C ALA A 34 -3.84 9.98 -10.30
N VAL A 35 -4.58 10.25 -11.37
CA VAL A 35 -5.20 9.24 -12.23
C VAL A 35 -4.24 8.92 -13.36
N ILE A 36 -3.80 7.66 -13.41
CA ILE A 36 -2.77 7.19 -14.31
C ILE A 36 -3.38 6.34 -15.40
N VAL A 37 -3.05 6.70 -16.63
CA VAL A 37 -3.65 6.15 -17.85
C VAL A 37 -2.55 5.78 -18.84
N GLU A 38 -2.66 4.58 -19.41
CA GLU A 38 -1.85 4.18 -20.56
C GLU A 38 -2.30 4.96 -21.80
N PRO A 39 -1.39 5.55 -22.60
CA PRO A 39 -1.78 6.33 -23.77
C PRO A 39 -2.76 5.61 -24.69
N GLY A 40 -2.56 4.31 -24.94
CA GLY A 40 -3.44 3.47 -25.77
C GLY A 40 -4.85 3.25 -25.22
N GLU A 41 -5.03 3.33 -23.89
CA GLU A 41 -6.33 3.10 -23.23
C GLU A 41 -7.14 4.39 -23.03
N THR A 42 -6.55 5.55 -23.34
CA THR A 42 -7.17 6.87 -23.11
C THR A 42 -8.55 6.99 -23.78
N LYS A 43 -8.69 6.52 -25.02
CA LYS A 43 -9.96 6.59 -25.76
C LYS A 43 -11.05 5.74 -25.11
N ARG A 44 -10.70 4.52 -24.66
CA ARG A 44 -11.62 3.61 -23.99
C ARG A 44 -12.08 4.18 -22.65
N LEU A 45 -11.16 4.78 -21.89
CA LEU A 45 -11.47 5.43 -20.63
C LEU A 45 -12.42 6.62 -20.83
N LEU A 46 -12.14 7.49 -21.81
CA LEU A 46 -13.00 8.64 -22.15
C LEU A 46 -14.42 8.21 -22.55
N GLN A 47 -14.56 7.17 -23.37
CA GLN A 47 -15.86 6.61 -23.74
C GLN A 47 -16.61 6.05 -22.53
N GLY A 48 -15.90 5.36 -21.63
CA GLY A 48 -16.49 4.84 -20.38
C GLY A 48 -17.00 5.95 -19.47
N ILE A 49 -16.19 7.00 -19.28
CA ILE A 49 -16.58 8.19 -18.50
C ILE A 49 -17.78 8.89 -19.15
N GLY A 50 -17.78 9.04 -20.48
CA GLY A 50 -18.91 9.62 -21.21
C GLY A 50 -20.23 8.91 -20.92
N LYS A 51 -20.23 7.57 -20.98
CA LYS A 51 -21.41 6.75 -20.63
C LYS A 51 -21.86 6.95 -19.18
N ILE A 52 -20.93 7.03 -18.24
CA ILE A 52 -21.25 7.26 -16.82
C ILE A 52 -21.91 8.64 -16.64
N ARG A 53 -21.38 9.66 -17.32
CA ARG A 53 -21.94 11.02 -17.28
C ARG A 53 -23.35 11.06 -17.88
N GLU A 54 -23.57 10.41 -19.02
CA GLU A 54 -24.90 10.31 -19.63
C GLU A 54 -25.91 9.62 -18.72
N LEU A 55 -25.52 8.52 -18.07
CA LEU A 55 -26.43 7.71 -17.25
C LEU A 55 -26.75 8.32 -15.88
N GLU A 56 -25.78 8.98 -15.24
CA GLU A 56 -25.88 9.38 -13.83
C GLU A 56 -25.97 10.89 -13.62
N LEU A 57 -25.56 11.67 -14.62
CA LEU A 57 -25.39 13.12 -14.55
C LEU A 57 -26.07 13.86 -15.73
N ASP A 58 -26.86 13.17 -16.56
CA ASP A 58 -27.49 13.75 -17.75
C ASP A 58 -26.50 14.47 -18.68
N GLY A 59 -25.26 13.95 -18.75
CA GLY A 59 -24.17 14.53 -19.54
C GLY A 59 -23.40 15.67 -18.85
N ALA A 60 -23.80 16.09 -17.65
CA ALA A 60 -23.11 17.11 -16.88
C ALA A 60 -21.69 16.68 -16.46
N GLU A 61 -20.90 17.65 -16.01
CA GLU A 61 -19.53 17.44 -15.57
C GLU A 61 -19.44 16.58 -14.30
N LEU A 62 -18.32 15.89 -14.15
CA LEU A 62 -18.07 15.01 -13.02
C LEU A 62 -17.59 15.81 -11.80
N ILE A 63 -18.52 16.37 -11.03
CA ILE A 63 -18.24 17.20 -9.84
C ILE A 63 -18.70 16.46 -8.58
N ALA A 64 -17.81 16.13 -7.63
CA ALA A 64 -18.20 15.24 -6.53
C ALA A 64 -19.16 15.91 -5.53
N ASN A 65 -19.07 17.22 -5.35
CA ASN A 65 -19.96 17.97 -4.47
C ASN A 65 -21.38 18.16 -5.04
N ALA A 66 -21.55 17.97 -6.35
CA ALA A 66 -22.85 18.06 -7.02
C ALA A 66 -23.61 16.71 -7.03
N VAL A 67 -22.97 15.61 -6.63
CA VAL A 67 -23.60 14.28 -6.64
C VAL A 67 -24.08 13.87 -5.26
N ASN A 68 -25.28 13.28 -5.21
CA ASN A 68 -25.75 12.67 -3.98
C ASN A 68 -25.03 11.33 -3.70
N ARG A 69 -25.19 10.81 -2.48
CA ARG A 69 -24.56 9.55 -2.04
C ARG A 69 -24.84 8.38 -3.00
N GLY A 70 -26.09 8.22 -3.44
CA GLY A 70 -26.50 7.10 -4.30
C GLY A 70 -25.86 7.19 -5.70
N GLN A 71 -25.85 8.39 -6.27
CA GLN A 71 -25.15 8.69 -7.53
C GLN A 71 -23.65 8.40 -7.41
N ARG A 72 -23.00 8.85 -6.33
CA ARG A 72 -21.58 8.58 -6.09
C ARG A 72 -21.27 7.08 -6.11
N PHE A 73 -22.10 6.25 -5.47
CA PHE A 73 -21.93 4.80 -5.51
C PHE A 73 -22.05 4.22 -6.92
N ARG A 74 -23.01 4.66 -7.72
CA ARG A 74 -23.20 4.17 -9.09
C ARG A 74 -22.08 4.61 -10.02
N ILE A 75 -21.61 5.85 -9.88
CA ILE A 75 -20.42 6.36 -10.58
C ILE A 75 -19.20 5.50 -10.22
N LEU A 76 -18.89 5.32 -8.93
CA LEU A 76 -17.76 4.49 -8.48
C LEU A 76 -17.84 3.05 -8.98
N LYS A 77 -19.05 2.47 -9.01
CA LYS A 77 -19.28 1.14 -9.58
C LYS A 77 -19.01 1.11 -11.09
N GLY A 78 -19.46 2.12 -11.84
CA GLY A 78 -19.20 2.22 -13.28
C GLY A 78 -17.71 2.39 -13.62
N LEU A 79 -16.92 2.98 -12.72
CA LEU A 79 -15.49 3.16 -12.89
C LEU A 79 -14.67 1.87 -12.71
N LEU A 80 -15.23 0.81 -12.11
CA LEU A 80 -14.50 -0.43 -11.80
C LEU A 80 -13.87 -1.11 -13.02
N ASP A 81 -14.53 -1.06 -14.17
CA ASP A 81 -14.08 -1.77 -15.37
C ASP A 81 -13.20 -0.90 -16.28
N LEU A 82 -13.01 0.37 -15.94
CA LEU A 82 -12.28 1.31 -16.78
C LEU A 82 -10.76 1.23 -16.57
N PRO A 83 -9.94 1.41 -17.63
CA PRO A 83 -8.50 1.15 -17.60
C PRO A 83 -7.70 2.34 -17.03
N PHE A 84 -7.87 2.61 -15.74
CA PHE A 84 -7.08 3.61 -15.01
C PHE A 84 -6.57 3.06 -13.68
N ARG A 85 -5.56 3.74 -13.15
CA ARG A 85 -4.99 3.49 -11.82
C ARG A 85 -4.93 4.79 -11.03
N VAL A 86 -4.83 4.69 -9.71
CA VAL A 86 -4.85 5.84 -8.81
C VAL A 86 -3.65 5.77 -7.87
N ILE A 87 -2.97 6.90 -7.72
CA ILE A 87 -2.02 7.15 -6.63
C ILE A 87 -2.58 8.31 -5.81
N SER A 88 -2.61 8.17 -4.49
CA SER A 88 -3.06 9.24 -3.61
C SER A 88 -2.08 9.47 -2.47
N LEU A 89 -1.93 10.75 -2.12
CA LEU A 89 -1.27 11.20 -0.90
C LEU A 89 -2.30 12.01 -0.10
N VAL A 90 -2.51 11.62 1.15
CA VAL A 90 -3.36 12.31 2.10
C VAL A 90 -2.48 12.81 3.23
N VAL A 91 -2.67 14.06 3.61
CA VAL A 91 -2.06 14.69 4.76
C VAL A 91 -3.19 15.15 5.67
N ASP A 92 -3.47 14.37 6.71
CA ASP A 92 -4.38 14.77 7.78
C ASP A 92 -3.64 15.73 8.71
N LYS A 93 -4.03 17.01 8.66
CA LYS A 93 -3.41 18.09 9.43
C LYS A 93 -3.90 18.12 10.88
N GLY A 94 -5.07 17.53 11.17
CA GLY A 94 -5.62 17.49 12.52
C GLY A 94 -4.80 16.63 13.49
N GLU A 95 -4.10 15.64 12.95
CA GLU A 95 -3.24 14.72 13.71
C GLU A 95 -1.76 15.12 13.70
N ILE A 96 -1.39 16.27 13.09
CA ILE A 96 0.00 16.74 12.98
C ILE A 96 0.49 17.24 14.34
N TYR A 97 1.17 16.36 15.07
CA TYR A 97 2.06 16.70 16.20
C TYR A 97 3.45 17.18 15.72
N PRO A 98 4.31 17.74 16.61
CA PRO A 98 5.62 18.33 16.27
C PRO A 98 6.61 17.41 15.54
N ASP A 99 6.38 16.10 15.50
CA ASP A 99 7.25 15.12 14.83
C ASP A 99 7.33 15.33 13.31
N LEU A 100 6.36 16.04 12.73
CA LEU A 100 6.36 16.46 11.32
C LEU A 100 7.06 17.79 11.07
N ALA A 101 7.47 18.52 12.13
CA ALA A 101 8.47 19.56 11.99
C ALA A 101 9.81 18.85 11.92
N PRO A 102 10.42 18.66 10.74
CA PRO A 102 11.71 17.99 10.63
C PRO A 102 12.67 18.66 11.60
N ALA A 103 13.30 17.86 12.46
CA ALA A 103 14.39 18.29 13.33
C ALA A 103 15.48 18.91 12.43
N GLY A 104 15.43 20.23 12.24
CA GLY A 104 16.28 20.92 11.26
C GLY A 104 15.61 21.92 10.30
N GLY A 105 14.34 22.32 10.49
CA GLY A 105 13.79 23.51 9.83
C GLY A 105 13.54 23.38 8.32
N HIS A 106 13.29 22.17 7.81
CA HIS A 106 12.84 22.02 6.43
C HIS A 106 11.38 22.46 6.27
N ASN A 107 11.11 23.17 5.17
CA ASN A 107 9.79 23.61 4.72
C ASN A 107 8.84 22.39 4.57
N PHE A 108 7.70 22.39 5.27
CA PHE A 108 6.67 21.34 5.20
C PHE A 108 6.26 20.98 3.75
N GLY A 109 6.21 21.97 2.86
CA GLY A 109 5.96 21.75 1.44
C GLY A 109 7.03 20.91 0.75
N ALA A 110 8.31 21.06 1.11
CA ALA A 110 9.39 20.23 0.56
C ALA A 110 9.31 18.77 1.04
N TYR A 111 8.87 18.56 2.29
CA TYR A 111 8.62 17.22 2.83
C TYR A 111 7.48 16.51 2.09
N VAL A 112 6.33 17.17 1.93
CA VAL A 112 5.21 16.63 1.15
C VAL A 112 5.59 16.40 -0.31
N ALA A 113 6.43 17.26 -0.89
CA ALA A 113 6.97 17.08 -2.24
C ALA A 113 7.86 15.84 -2.38
N GLU A 114 8.73 15.57 -1.40
CA GLU A 114 9.55 14.35 -1.39
C GLU A 114 8.70 13.08 -1.29
N MET A 115 7.65 13.13 -0.47
CA MET A 115 6.74 12.01 -0.32
C MET A 115 5.91 11.75 -1.57
N TRP A 116 5.43 12.81 -2.21
CA TRP A 116 4.74 12.73 -3.49
C TRP A 116 5.66 12.15 -4.58
N GLU A 117 6.90 12.65 -4.68
CA GLU A 117 7.90 12.09 -5.60
C GLU A 117 8.13 10.60 -5.34
N THR A 118 8.25 10.20 -4.08
CA THR A 118 8.45 8.81 -3.68
C THR A 118 7.27 7.93 -4.08
N ALA A 119 6.03 8.36 -3.80
CA ALA A 119 4.82 7.62 -4.19
C ALA A 119 4.72 7.42 -5.71
N LEU A 120 5.08 8.45 -6.48
CA LEU A 120 5.10 8.39 -7.94
C LEU A 120 6.19 7.43 -8.44
N LYS A 121 7.43 7.56 -7.97
CA LYS A 121 8.57 6.71 -8.38
C LYS A 121 8.36 5.24 -8.07
N GLN A 122 7.84 4.93 -6.89
CA GLN A 122 7.53 3.56 -6.46
C GLN A 122 6.53 2.89 -7.41
N SER A 123 5.64 3.69 -7.99
CA SER A 123 4.59 3.18 -8.86
C SER A 123 5.00 3.19 -10.35
N PHE A 124 5.67 4.25 -10.82
CA PHE A 124 6.01 4.45 -12.23
C PHE A 124 7.30 5.28 -12.40
N SER A 125 8.15 4.84 -13.34
CA SER A 125 9.46 5.46 -13.60
C SER A 125 9.41 6.74 -14.45
N ASN A 126 8.45 6.85 -15.39
CA ASN A 126 8.29 8.01 -16.28
C ASN A 126 6.80 8.37 -16.44
N LEU A 127 6.41 9.59 -16.02
CA LEU A 127 5.04 10.08 -16.12
C LEU A 127 5.01 11.46 -16.77
N LYS A 128 4.07 11.68 -17.70
CA LYS A 128 3.70 13.04 -18.13
C LYS A 128 2.55 13.52 -17.26
N MET A 129 2.73 14.62 -16.56
CA MET A 129 1.69 15.19 -15.70
C MET A 129 0.78 16.14 -16.48
N VAL A 130 -0.53 16.03 -16.24
CA VAL A 130 -1.55 16.97 -16.70
C VAL A 130 -2.23 17.51 -15.46
N VAL A 131 -2.26 18.83 -15.34
CA VAL A 131 -2.68 19.56 -14.14
C VAL A 131 -3.66 20.65 -14.54
N ASP A 132 -4.47 21.09 -13.58
CA ASP A 132 -5.38 22.21 -13.80
C ASP A 132 -4.60 23.51 -13.99
N GLN A 133 -5.00 24.31 -14.98
CA GLN A 133 -4.34 25.58 -15.30
C GLN A 133 -4.61 26.64 -14.22
N ASP A 134 -5.77 26.59 -13.57
CA ASP A 134 -6.18 27.60 -12.59
C ASP A 134 -5.54 27.39 -11.20
N LEU A 135 -4.76 26.32 -11.04
CA LEU A 135 -3.97 26.01 -9.86
C LEU A 135 -2.62 26.77 -9.86
N ALA A 136 -2.64 28.08 -10.13
CA ALA A 136 -1.42 28.90 -10.29
C ALA A 136 -0.59 29.03 -8.99
N ASP A 137 -1.24 29.17 -7.83
CA ASP A 137 -0.57 29.28 -6.51
C ASP A 137 -0.52 27.95 -5.74
N SER A 138 -0.75 26.84 -6.44
CA SER A 138 -1.00 25.54 -5.84
C SER A 138 0.29 24.81 -5.44
N PHE A 139 0.14 23.74 -4.64
CA PHE A 139 1.25 22.86 -4.28
C PHE A 139 1.92 22.24 -5.51
N ILE A 140 1.15 21.84 -6.53
CA ILE A 140 1.65 21.25 -7.77
C ILE A 140 2.71 22.14 -8.45
N ASN A 141 2.51 23.46 -8.51
CA ASN A 141 3.50 24.37 -9.09
C ASN A 141 4.76 24.47 -8.21
N SER A 142 4.57 24.50 -6.89
CA SER A 142 5.69 24.42 -5.94
C SER A 142 6.48 23.11 -6.06
N PHE A 143 5.79 21.99 -6.31
CA PHE A 143 6.38 20.68 -6.55
C PHE A 143 7.19 20.65 -7.84
N GLN A 144 6.71 21.29 -8.92
CA GLN A 144 7.47 21.42 -10.17
C GLN A 144 8.80 22.14 -9.94
N ASN A 145 8.77 23.25 -9.20
CA ASN A 145 9.98 24.01 -8.85
C ASN A 145 10.93 23.19 -7.98
N TYR A 146 10.41 22.44 -7.02
CA TYR A 146 11.20 21.51 -6.19
C TYR A 146 11.89 20.43 -7.04
N MET A 147 11.17 19.82 -8.00
CA MET A 147 11.73 18.83 -8.92
C MET A 147 12.81 19.40 -9.84
N GLN A 148 12.60 20.60 -10.39
CA GLN A 148 13.60 21.28 -11.21
C GLN A 148 14.88 21.56 -10.42
N LYS A 149 14.77 22.02 -9.17
CA LYS A 149 15.93 22.27 -8.29
C LYS A 149 16.67 20.99 -7.94
N LYS A 150 15.94 19.90 -7.65
CA LYS A 150 16.53 18.63 -7.20
C LYS A 150 17.26 17.87 -8.31
N LYS A 151 16.77 17.92 -9.56
CA LYS A 151 17.28 17.08 -10.67
C LYS A 151 17.79 17.86 -11.89
N GLY A 152 17.58 19.17 -11.97
CA GLY A 152 17.90 19.99 -13.14
C GLY A 152 16.86 19.88 -14.27
N LEU A 153 16.78 20.90 -15.13
CA LEU A 153 15.75 20.98 -16.20
C LEU A 153 15.81 19.84 -17.22
N LEU A 154 17.01 19.33 -17.53
CA LEU A 154 17.23 18.31 -18.56
C LEU A 154 16.78 16.90 -18.13
N PHE A 155 16.60 16.67 -16.83
CA PHE A 155 16.22 15.38 -16.27
C PHE A 155 14.89 15.43 -15.52
N ASN A 156 13.98 16.32 -15.93
CA ASN A 156 12.64 16.39 -15.33
C ASN A 156 11.86 15.10 -15.65
N PRO A 157 11.63 14.20 -14.67
CA PRO A 157 10.90 12.96 -14.92
C PRO A 157 9.39 13.19 -15.11
N TYR A 158 8.91 14.40 -14.81
CA TYR A 158 7.51 14.77 -14.75
C TYR A 158 7.23 16.08 -15.51
N PRO A 159 7.30 16.09 -16.85
CA PRO A 159 6.87 17.25 -17.63
C PRO A 159 5.38 17.52 -17.38
N MET A 160 5.05 18.77 -17.03
CA MET A 160 3.67 19.22 -16.78
C MET A 160 3.07 19.88 -18.03
N GLY A 161 1.83 19.51 -18.34
CA GLY A 161 1.01 20.16 -19.36
C GLY A 161 -0.27 20.71 -18.72
N PRO A 162 -0.38 22.03 -18.46
CA PRO A 162 -1.58 22.62 -17.90
C PRO A 162 -2.76 22.48 -18.87
N LYS A 163 -3.96 22.24 -18.33
CA LYS A 163 -5.22 22.21 -19.07
C LYS A 163 -6.35 22.77 -18.21
N ARG A 164 -7.35 23.36 -18.85
CA ARG A 164 -8.61 23.72 -18.19
C ARG A 164 -9.40 22.47 -17.84
N ILE A 165 -9.96 22.44 -16.63
CA ILE A 165 -10.68 21.28 -16.10
C ILE A 165 -11.99 21.00 -16.85
N GLU A 166 -12.67 22.04 -17.32
CA GLU A 166 -13.90 21.97 -18.11
C GLU A 166 -13.66 21.25 -19.45
N GLU A 167 -12.44 21.41 -20.00
CA GLU A 167 -12.04 20.85 -21.29
C GLU A 167 -11.45 19.43 -21.16
N CYS A 168 -11.29 18.90 -19.94
CA CYS A 168 -10.60 17.63 -19.70
C CYS A 168 -11.35 16.68 -18.75
N SER A 169 -12.16 15.77 -19.32
CA SER A 169 -12.89 14.74 -18.56
C SER A 169 -12.02 13.88 -17.64
N LEU A 170 -10.73 13.69 -17.97
CA LEU A 170 -9.79 12.91 -17.14
C LEU A 170 -9.27 13.72 -15.94
N LEU A 171 -9.15 15.03 -16.08
CA LEU A 171 -8.85 15.93 -14.97
C LEU A 171 -10.08 16.07 -14.06
N GLN A 172 -11.29 16.11 -14.62
CA GLN A 172 -12.54 16.02 -13.85
C GLN A 172 -12.62 14.69 -13.07
N LEU A 173 -12.23 13.57 -13.68
CA LEU A 173 -12.12 12.28 -12.97
C LEU A 173 -11.11 12.35 -11.81
N ALA A 174 -9.94 12.94 -12.03
CA ALA A 174 -8.94 13.13 -10.97
C ALA A 174 -9.51 13.97 -9.82
N ARG A 175 -10.18 15.09 -10.11
CA ARG A 175 -10.87 15.91 -9.12
C ARG A 175 -11.91 15.11 -8.35
N PHE A 176 -12.82 14.42 -9.03
CA PHE A 176 -13.87 13.63 -8.36
C PHE A 176 -13.33 12.57 -7.42
N LEU A 177 -12.26 11.87 -7.83
CA LEU A 177 -11.59 10.87 -6.99
C LEU A 177 -10.86 11.53 -5.82
N THR A 178 -10.23 12.68 -6.02
CA THR A 178 -9.60 13.48 -4.96
C THR A 178 -10.64 13.88 -3.91
N GLU A 179 -11.75 14.46 -4.34
CA GLU A 179 -12.86 14.88 -3.47
C GLU A 179 -13.50 13.67 -2.76
N THR A 180 -13.61 12.52 -3.45
CA THR A 180 -14.10 11.27 -2.84
C THR A 180 -13.16 10.74 -1.77
N ILE A 181 -11.84 10.82 -2.00
CA ILE A 181 -10.82 10.42 -1.02
C ILE A 181 -10.80 11.39 0.17
N ALA A 182 -10.87 12.69 -0.10
CA ALA A 182 -10.90 13.76 0.91
C ALA A 182 -12.12 13.68 1.82
N ALA A 183 -13.27 13.22 1.31
CA ALA A 183 -14.48 13.01 2.11
C ALA A 183 -14.30 12.00 3.27
N GLY A 184 -13.19 11.26 3.34
CA GLY A 184 -12.88 10.38 4.47
C GLY A 184 -12.15 11.02 5.65
N TYR A 185 -11.78 12.29 5.53
CA TYR A 185 -10.95 13.01 6.49
C TYR A 185 -11.63 14.28 7.01
N GLY A 186 -11.15 14.77 8.16
CA GLY A 186 -11.73 15.92 8.84
C GLY A 186 -13.00 15.59 9.65
N PRO A 187 -13.59 16.61 10.31
CA PRO A 187 -14.67 16.44 11.28
C PRO A 187 -15.99 15.94 10.66
N THR A 188 -16.17 16.13 9.35
CA THR A 188 -17.35 15.69 8.60
C THR A 188 -17.07 14.45 7.75
N ALA A 189 -16.12 13.60 8.17
CA ALA A 189 -15.77 12.38 7.45
C ALA A 189 -17.03 11.54 7.16
N ALA A 190 -17.17 11.13 5.89
CA ALA A 190 -18.33 10.41 5.42
C ALA A 190 -18.39 9.03 6.08
N ARG A 191 -19.52 8.75 6.76
CA ARG A 191 -19.79 7.43 7.39
C ARG A 191 -19.59 6.23 6.45
N HIS A 192 -19.76 6.44 5.14
CA HIS A 192 -19.64 5.38 4.12
C HIS A 192 -18.31 5.40 3.36
N TYR A 193 -17.31 6.13 3.85
CA TYR A 193 -16.01 6.27 3.20
C TYR A 193 -15.33 4.94 2.88
N ARG A 194 -15.38 3.98 3.81
CA ARG A 194 -14.84 2.62 3.60
C ARG A 194 -15.48 1.92 2.41
N ALA A 195 -16.78 2.13 2.18
CA ALA A 195 -17.46 1.57 1.01
C ALA A 195 -16.97 2.22 -0.29
N TYR A 196 -16.69 3.54 -0.28
CA TYR A 196 -16.06 4.21 -1.43
C TYR A 196 -14.67 3.66 -1.72
N LEU A 197 -13.84 3.52 -0.68
CA LEU A 197 -12.51 2.92 -0.81
C LEU A 197 -12.58 1.46 -1.30
N ASN A 198 -13.58 0.69 -0.88
CA ASN A 198 -13.78 -0.68 -1.36
C ASN A 198 -14.04 -0.76 -2.87
N PHE A 199 -14.78 0.20 -3.45
CA PHE A 199 -14.89 0.31 -4.90
C PHE A 199 -13.54 0.67 -5.55
N LEU A 200 -12.80 1.59 -4.94
CA LEU A 200 -11.53 2.06 -5.50
C LEU A 200 -10.34 1.14 -5.20
N GLN A 201 -10.51 0.09 -4.39
CA GLN A 201 -9.38 -0.64 -3.81
C GLN A 201 -8.48 -1.25 -4.87
N ASP A 202 -9.04 -1.80 -5.95
CA ASP A 202 -8.27 -2.42 -7.01
C ASP A 202 -7.74 -1.39 -8.03
N LYS A 203 -8.20 -0.13 -7.97
CA LYS A 203 -7.70 0.99 -8.79
C LYS A 203 -6.54 1.72 -8.11
N ILE A 204 -6.61 1.87 -6.79
CA ILE A 204 -5.58 2.50 -5.97
C ILE A 204 -4.36 1.58 -5.90
N ILE A 205 -3.26 2.00 -6.50
CA ILE A 205 -1.96 1.33 -6.42
C ILE A 205 -1.32 1.63 -5.07
N THR A 206 -1.27 2.91 -4.73
CA THR A 206 -0.64 3.44 -3.52
C THR A 206 -1.52 4.53 -2.94
N LYS A 207 -1.76 4.47 -1.64
CA LYS A 207 -2.45 5.52 -0.87
C LYS A 207 -1.62 5.80 0.37
N LYS A 208 -0.78 6.82 0.28
CA LYS A 208 0.01 7.29 1.43
C LYS A 208 -0.82 8.21 2.29
N ILE A 209 -0.70 8.05 3.61
CA ILE A 209 -1.36 8.90 4.60
C ILE A 209 -0.29 9.44 5.53
N LEU A 210 -0.43 10.71 5.87
CA LEU A 210 0.38 11.43 6.83
C LEU A 210 -0.52 12.08 7.88
N PRO A 211 -0.10 12.12 9.16
CA PRO A 211 1.03 11.37 9.71
C PRO A 211 0.80 9.85 9.63
N ARG A 212 1.89 9.07 9.66
CA ARG A 212 1.80 7.60 9.78
C ARG A 212 1.46 7.23 11.21
N SER A 213 0.19 7.40 11.57
CA SER A 213 -0.32 6.93 12.84
C SER A 213 -0.94 5.55 12.69
N TYR A 214 -0.78 4.69 13.70
CA TYR A 214 -1.48 3.42 13.73
C TYR A 214 -3.01 3.59 13.81
N SER A 215 -3.49 4.70 14.39
CA SER A 215 -4.92 5.03 14.49
C SER A 215 -5.58 5.17 13.12
N GLU A 216 -4.85 5.65 12.11
CA GLU A 216 -5.36 5.75 10.73
C GLU A 216 -5.75 4.41 10.12
N TYR A 217 -5.12 3.33 10.59
CA TYR A 217 -5.36 1.97 10.10
C TYR A 217 -6.38 1.21 10.95
N LEU A 218 -6.74 1.72 12.14
CA LEU A 218 -7.74 1.15 13.04
C LEU A 218 -8.99 2.03 13.09
N ARG A 219 -9.95 1.77 12.21
CA ARG A 219 -11.28 2.40 12.24
C ARG A 219 -12.22 1.65 13.19
N GLU A 220 -13.32 2.29 13.62
CA GLU A 220 -14.27 1.72 14.58
C GLU A 220 -14.81 0.34 14.18
N GLU A 221 -14.96 0.06 12.89
CA GLU A 221 -15.45 -1.23 12.43
C GLU A 221 -14.41 -2.34 12.59
N THR A 222 -13.12 -2.00 12.53
CA THR A 222 -12.03 -2.95 12.81
C THR A 222 -12.03 -3.35 14.28
N THR A 223 -12.28 -2.38 15.18
CA THR A 223 -12.37 -2.65 16.62
C THR A 223 -13.62 -3.44 17.01
N LYS A 224 -14.62 -3.53 16.11
CA LYS A 224 -15.84 -4.32 16.27
C LYS A 224 -15.71 -5.76 15.74
N LEU A 225 -14.55 -6.15 15.20
CA LEU A 225 -14.32 -7.52 14.77
C LEU A 225 -14.33 -8.48 15.97
N GLU A 226 -14.84 -9.68 15.75
CA GLU A 226 -14.78 -10.75 16.73
C GLU A 226 -13.32 -11.10 17.04
N ASN A 227 -13.00 -11.28 18.32
CA ASN A 227 -11.63 -11.58 18.80
C ASN A 227 -10.58 -10.52 18.44
N PHE A 228 -10.99 -9.27 18.20
CA PHE A 228 -10.07 -8.15 18.01
C PHE A 228 -9.13 -7.99 19.21
N ALA A 229 -7.83 -7.93 18.95
CA ALA A 229 -6.80 -7.78 19.96
C ALA A 229 -6.03 -6.47 19.74
N ALA A 230 -6.40 -5.43 20.49
CA ALA A 230 -5.90 -4.06 20.29
C ALA A 230 -4.37 -3.97 20.33
N ASP A 231 -3.72 -4.60 21.31
CA ASP A 231 -2.27 -4.57 21.47
C ASP A 231 -1.55 -5.28 20.31
N ILE A 232 -2.10 -6.41 19.86
CA ILE A 232 -1.57 -7.15 18.72
C ILE A 232 -1.69 -6.32 17.44
N ALA A 233 -2.87 -5.76 17.19
CA ALA A 233 -3.12 -4.94 16.01
C ALA A 233 -2.21 -3.71 16.00
N ALA A 234 -2.11 -3.00 17.12
CA ALA A 234 -1.23 -1.84 17.26
C ALA A 234 0.23 -2.19 16.99
N TRP A 235 0.73 -3.30 17.55
CA TRP A 235 2.10 -3.75 17.33
C TRP A 235 2.35 -4.17 15.88
N CYS A 236 1.45 -4.94 15.27
CA CYS A 236 1.59 -5.39 13.88
C CYS A 236 1.60 -4.20 12.90
N ILE A 237 0.73 -3.20 13.12
CA ILE A 237 0.71 -1.97 12.32
C ILE A 237 2.00 -1.18 12.53
N LYS A 238 2.44 -1.00 13.79
CA LYS A 238 3.68 -0.29 14.09
C LYS A 238 4.90 -0.94 13.44
N ALA A 239 5.00 -2.27 13.49
CA ALA A 239 6.09 -3.02 12.83
C ALA A 239 6.08 -2.80 11.31
N ALA A 240 4.91 -2.83 10.68
CA ALA A 240 4.76 -2.54 9.25
C ALA A 240 5.13 -1.10 8.90
N LEU A 241 4.71 -0.12 9.71
CA LEU A 241 5.04 1.29 9.50
C LEU A 241 6.53 1.58 9.69
N ASN A 242 7.17 0.96 10.69
CA ASN A 242 8.63 1.06 10.88
C ASN A 242 9.37 0.56 9.65
N TYR A 243 8.98 -0.60 9.10
CA TYR A 243 9.57 -1.13 7.88
C TYR A 243 9.43 -0.16 6.70
N LEU A 244 8.25 0.44 6.50
CA LEU A 244 8.04 1.45 5.47
C LEU A 244 8.95 2.66 5.68
N ASN A 245 9.06 3.17 6.90
CA ASN A 245 9.89 4.34 7.20
C ASN A 245 11.38 4.08 6.90
N GLU A 246 11.86 2.87 7.19
CA GLU A 246 13.26 2.51 6.99
C GLU A 246 13.62 2.25 5.51
N HIS A 247 12.67 1.79 4.69
CA HIS A 247 12.99 1.24 3.36
C HIS A 247 12.37 2.00 2.19
N GLU A 248 11.51 2.99 2.43
CA GLU A 248 10.83 3.71 1.34
C GLU A 248 11.74 4.48 0.39
N GLY A 249 12.89 4.93 0.89
CA GLY A 249 13.93 5.61 0.10
C GLY A 249 14.85 4.67 -0.66
N SER A 250 14.63 3.35 -0.61
CA SER A 250 15.50 2.38 -1.28
C SER A 250 15.51 2.55 -2.80
N VAL A 251 16.67 2.28 -3.39
CA VAL A 251 16.86 2.22 -4.85
C VAL A 251 16.80 0.79 -5.38
N LEU A 252 16.77 -0.21 -4.48
CA LEU A 252 16.74 -1.62 -4.85
C LEU A 252 15.31 -2.04 -5.19
N LEU A 253 15.13 -2.58 -6.40
CA LEU A 253 13.80 -2.93 -6.91
C LEU A 253 13.08 -3.97 -6.05
N GLU A 254 13.82 -4.92 -5.46
CA GLU A 254 13.24 -5.92 -4.57
C GLU A 254 12.72 -5.33 -3.26
N GLU A 255 13.43 -4.35 -2.68
CA GLU A 255 12.99 -3.65 -1.48
C GLU A 255 11.78 -2.76 -1.78
N LEU A 256 11.78 -2.07 -2.93
CA LEU A 256 10.61 -1.30 -3.38
C LEU A 256 9.39 -2.20 -3.56
N ASN A 257 9.54 -3.41 -4.11
CA ASN A 257 8.45 -4.37 -4.22
C ASN A 257 7.92 -4.82 -2.85
N ARG A 258 8.80 -4.97 -1.85
CA ARG A 258 8.40 -5.29 -0.46
C ARG A 258 7.64 -4.13 0.17
N VAL A 259 8.11 -2.89 0.01
CA VAL A 259 7.44 -1.66 0.44
C VAL A 259 6.03 -1.58 -0.16
N ILE A 260 5.88 -1.82 -1.46
CA ILE A 260 4.58 -1.83 -2.16
C ILE A 260 3.64 -2.89 -1.56
N VAL A 261 4.15 -4.08 -1.22
CA VAL A 261 3.33 -5.13 -0.60
C VAL A 261 2.89 -4.75 0.82
N VAL A 262 3.78 -4.18 1.64
CA VAL A 262 3.43 -3.75 3.00
C VAL A 262 2.41 -2.61 2.97
N ASP A 263 2.63 -1.59 2.13
CA ASP A 263 1.69 -0.48 1.92
C ASP A 263 0.31 -1.02 1.48
N ARG A 264 0.30 -2.02 0.59
CA ARG A 264 -0.93 -2.65 0.13
C ARG A 264 -1.65 -3.42 1.23
N LEU A 265 -0.94 -4.15 2.07
CA LEU A 265 -1.54 -4.90 3.19
C LEU A 265 -2.11 -3.95 4.25
N LEU A 266 -1.44 -2.83 4.51
CA LEU A 266 -1.94 -1.76 5.38
C LEU A 266 -3.17 -1.07 4.76
N PHE A 267 -3.19 -0.83 3.46
CA PHE A 267 -4.38 -0.31 2.79
C PHE A 267 -5.55 -1.30 2.84
N GLN A 268 -5.29 -2.61 2.67
CA GLN A 268 -6.29 -3.65 2.84
C GLN A 268 -6.89 -3.62 4.25
N LEU A 269 -6.08 -3.37 5.28
CA LEU A 269 -6.55 -3.24 6.65
C LEU A 269 -7.56 -2.08 6.81
N GLN A 270 -7.36 -0.96 6.13
CA GLN A 270 -8.31 0.17 6.13
C GLN A 270 -9.64 -0.16 5.43
N VAL A 271 -9.58 -0.92 4.34
CA VAL A 271 -10.74 -1.22 3.49
C VAL A 271 -11.52 -2.41 4.02
N ASN A 272 -10.82 -3.48 4.42
CA ASN A 272 -11.41 -4.69 4.96
C ASN A 272 -10.43 -5.46 5.86
N ALA A 273 -10.37 -5.05 7.12
CA ALA A 273 -9.52 -5.63 8.14
C ALA A 273 -9.73 -7.13 8.40
N GLY A 274 -10.91 -7.68 8.12
CA GLY A 274 -11.20 -9.10 8.32
C GLY A 274 -10.61 -10.00 7.23
N GLU A 275 -10.46 -9.49 6.01
CA GLU A 275 -10.17 -10.32 4.83
C GLU A 275 -8.68 -10.44 4.52
N TYR A 276 -8.31 -11.61 3.98
CA TYR A 276 -6.99 -11.86 3.43
C TYR A 276 -6.88 -11.31 2.00
N LEU A 277 -5.75 -10.73 1.68
CA LEU A 277 -5.45 -10.30 0.31
C LEU A 277 -4.76 -11.42 -0.47
N GLY A 278 -5.41 -11.85 -1.55
CA GLY A 278 -4.93 -12.95 -2.39
C GLY A 278 -3.54 -12.73 -2.99
N THR A 279 -2.73 -13.78 -2.99
CA THR A 279 -1.35 -13.77 -3.55
C THR A 279 -1.31 -13.26 -4.99
N ASN A 280 -2.29 -13.62 -5.82
CA ASN A 280 -2.35 -13.16 -7.22
C ASN A 280 -2.58 -11.64 -7.32
N LYS A 281 -3.37 -11.04 -6.43
CA LYS A 281 -3.57 -9.58 -6.40
C LYS A 281 -2.26 -8.86 -6.05
N LEU A 282 -1.51 -9.37 -5.07
CA LEU A 282 -0.21 -8.79 -4.70
C LEU A 282 0.84 -8.92 -5.82
N LYS A 283 0.90 -10.07 -6.48
CA LYS A 283 1.79 -10.25 -7.64
C LYS A 283 1.41 -9.35 -8.81
N GLU A 284 0.11 -9.20 -9.08
CA GLU A 284 -0.40 -8.33 -10.14
C GLU A 284 -0.09 -6.85 -9.86
N LEU A 285 -0.13 -6.44 -8.59
CA LEU A 285 0.29 -5.12 -8.15
C LEU A 285 1.77 -4.88 -8.49
N ILE A 286 2.66 -5.79 -8.08
CA ILE A 286 4.09 -5.75 -8.41
C ILE A 286 4.29 -5.71 -9.93
N ARG A 287 3.60 -6.58 -10.68
CA ARG A 287 3.70 -6.59 -12.15
C ARG A 287 3.32 -5.24 -12.76
N THR A 288 2.28 -4.60 -12.22
CA THR A 288 1.79 -3.31 -12.73
C THR A 288 2.76 -2.16 -12.43
N THR A 289 3.45 -2.20 -11.29
CA THR A 289 4.35 -1.13 -10.84
C THR A 289 5.80 -1.33 -11.31
N SER A 290 6.39 -2.49 -11.06
CA SER A 290 7.79 -2.78 -11.40
C SER A 290 7.97 -3.58 -12.70
N GLY A 291 6.91 -4.11 -13.29
CA GLY A 291 6.99 -4.96 -14.48
C GLY A 291 7.48 -6.39 -14.20
N LEU A 292 7.77 -6.72 -12.94
CA LEU A 292 8.28 -8.03 -12.55
C LEU A 292 7.17 -9.05 -12.34
N ASN A 293 7.42 -10.28 -12.80
CA ASN A 293 6.52 -11.41 -12.62
C ASN A 293 7.15 -12.42 -11.65
N TYR A 294 6.47 -12.67 -10.55
CA TYR A 294 6.89 -13.69 -9.58
C TYR A 294 6.07 -14.97 -9.70
N THR A 295 6.73 -16.13 -9.63
CA THR A 295 6.03 -17.38 -9.29
C THR A 295 5.60 -17.36 -7.81
N ASN A 296 4.71 -18.28 -7.40
CA ASN A 296 4.31 -18.37 -5.99
C ASN A 296 5.50 -18.66 -5.06
N GLN A 297 6.47 -19.45 -5.52
CA GLN A 297 7.67 -19.75 -4.75
C GLN A 297 8.57 -18.52 -4.62
N GLN A 298 8.84 -17.81 -5.72
CA GLN A 298 9.66 -16.60 -5.69
C GLN A 298 8.99 -15.49 -4.87
N PHE A 299 7.66 -15.33 -4.96
CA PHE A 299 6.95 -14.34 -4.14
C PHE A 299 7.11 -14.63 -2.64
N ARG A 300 7.01 -15.90 -2.22
CA ARG A 300 7.25 -16.28 -0.82
C ARG A 300 8.69 -16.03 -0.40
N ALA A 301 9.66 -16.44 -1.23
CA ALA A 301 11.08 -16.36 -0.90
C ALA A 301 11.67 -14.95 -0.95
N ASN A 302 11.21 -14.10 -1.88
CA ASN A 302 11.82 -12.79 -2.14
C ASN A 302 11.04 -11.63 -1.50
N ILE A 303 9.75 -11.84 -1.21
CA ILE A 303 8.87 -10.81 -0.63
C ILE A 303 8.49 -11.18 0.81
N ILE A 304 7.74 -12.27 1.00
CA ILE A 304 7.12 -12.57 2.31
C ILE A 304 8.14 -12.99 3.37
N ALA A 305 9.08 -13.89 3.04
CA ALA A 305 10.08 -14.33 4.01
C ALA A 305 10.97 -13.16 4.48
N PRO A 306 11.58 -12.34 3.59
CA PRO A 306 12.39 -11.20 4.02
C PRO A 306 11.60 -10.16 4.81
N LEU A 307 10.31 -9.95 4.50
CA LEU A 307 9.45 -9.06 5.30
C LEU A 307 9.30 -9.57 6.74
N ARG A 308 9.13 -10.88 6.92
CA ARG A 308 9.05 -11.50 8.25
C ARG A 308 10.39 -11.48 8.98
N ASP A 309 11.47 -11.72 8.26
CA ASP A 309 12.84 -11.67 8.80
C ASP A 309 13.17 -10.24 9.27
N ALA A 310 12.64 -9.22 8.60
CA ALA A 310 12.73 -7.82 9.00
C ALA A 310 11.75 -7.43 10.13
N GLY A 311 11.02 -8.38 10.72
CA GLY A 311 10.13 -8.15 11.86
C GLY A 311 8.70 -7.71 11.49
N VAL A 312 8.32 -7.67 10.22
CA VAL A 312 6.94 -7.39 9.81
C VAL A 312 6.07 -8.63 10.06
N ILE A 313 5.05 -8.48 10.91
CA ILE A 313 4.15 -9.58 11.25
C ILE A 313 3.07 -9.70 10.16
N ILE A 314 3.11 -10.81 9.42
CA ILE A 314 2.19 -11.10 8.31
C ILE A 314 1.56 -12.48 8.54
N ALA A 315 0.24 -12.51 8.72
CA ALA A 315 -0.52 -13.76 8.74
C ALA A 315 -0.64 -14.34 7.32
N SER A 316 -0.62 -15.67 7.23
CA SER A 316 -0.81 -16.42 6.00
C SER A 316 -2.00 -17.35 6.10
N SER A 317 -2.73 -17.47 5.00
CA SER A 317 -3.76 -18.50 4.83
C SER A 317 -3.80 -18.96 3.37
N VAL A 318 -4.66 -19.94 3.09
CA VAL A 318 -4.97 -20.34 1.71
C VAL A 318 -5.57 -19.18 0.88
N HIS A 319 -6.16 -18.18 1.55
CA HIS A 319 -6.76 -17.01 0.93
C HIS A 319 -5.77 -15.87 0.69
N GLY A 320 -4.54 -15.95 1.22
CA GLY A 320 -3.46 -14.99 0.97
C GLY A 320 -2.81 -14.45 2.24
N TYR A 321 -2.57 -13.15 2.29
CA TYR A 321 -1.81 -12.49 3.36
C TYR A 321 -2.57 -11.30 3.94
N LYS A 322 -2.34 -11.00 5.22
CA LYS A 322 -2.85 -9.80 5.90
C LYS A 322 -1.93 -9.38 7.05
N ILE A 323 -2.06 -8.13 7.47
CA ILE A 323 -1.57 -7.68 8.78
C ILE A 323 -2.56 -8.19 9.84
N PRO A 324 -2.10 -8.97 10.85
CA PRO A 324 -3.01 -9.52 11.86
C PRO A 324 -3.64 -8.44 12.73
N VAL A 325 -4.90 -8.67 13.10
CA VAL A 325 -5.64 -7.86 14.08
C VAL A 325 -6.25 -8.68 15.22
N THR A 326 -6.18 -10.02 15.11
CA THR A 326 -6.62 -10.95 16.16
C THR A 326 -5.46 -11.86 16.59
N ALA A 327 -5.55 -12.41 17.80
CA ALA A 327 -4.57 -13.40 18.27
C ALA A 327 -4.62 -14.68 17.44
N GLU A 328 -5.82 -15.11 17.02
CA GLU A 328 -6.01 -16.31 16.20
C GLU A 328 -5.25 -16.24 14.87
N GLU A 329 -5.18 -15.07 14.25
CA GLU A 329 -4.41 -14.87 13.00
C GLU A 329 -2.91 -15.04 13.20
N VAL A 330 -2.39 -14.59 14.35
CA VAL A 330 -0.97 -14.79 14.74
C VAL A 330 -0.70 -16.27 15.04
N TYR A 331 -1.61 -16.93 15.76
CA TYR A 331 -1.50 -18.36 16.04
C TYR A 331 -1.61 -19.21 14.79
N SER A 332 -2.50 -18.87 13.86
CA SER A 332 -2.67 -19.57 12.58
C SER A 332 -1.37 -19.62 11.78
N TYR A 333 -0.65 -18.49 11.72
CA TYR A 333 0.69 -18.45 11.14
C TYR A 333 1.66 -19.39 11.85
N SER A 334 1.73 -19.31 13.18
CA SER A 334 2.63 -20.15 13.99
C SER A 334 2.35 -21.64 13.80
N SER A 335 1.07 -22.03 13.85
CA SER A 335 0.60 -23.39 13.60
C SER A 335 0.94 -23.88 12.21
N GLN A 336 0.83 -23.03 11.18
CA GLN A 336 1.21 -23.40 9.81
C GLN A 336 2.71 -23.73 9.70
N ILE A 337 3.56 -22.93 10.34
CA ILE A 337 5.01 -23.18 10.38
C ILE A 337 5.29 -24.51 11.11
N LEU A 338 4.70 -24.70 12.29
CA LEU A 338 4.88 -25.93 13.07
C LEU A 338 4.43 -27.18 12.30
N ASN A 339 3.32 -27.11 11.58
CA ASN A 339 2.83 -28.21 10.74
C ASN A 339 3.77 -28.58 9.57
N MET A 340 4.64 -27.66 9.13
CA MET A 340 5.67 -27.96 8.13
C MET A 340 6.96 -28.43 8.79
N VAL A 341 7.39 -27.75 9.85
CA VAL A 341 8.68 -27.99 10.51
C VAL A 341 8.68 -29.32 11.26
N TYR A 342 7.62 -29.65 11.99
CA TYR A 342 7.57 -30.90 12.76
C TYR A 342 7.73 -32.14 11.88
N PRO A 343 6.97 -32.34 10.78
CA PRO A 343 7.19 -33.49 9.90
C PRO A 343 8.59 -33.55 9.30
N MET A 344 9.21 -32.41 9.00
CA MET A 344 10.58 -32.36 8.48
C MET A 344 11.59 -32.82 9.53
N LEU A 345 11.45 -32.32 10.76
CA LEU A 345 12.28 -32.73 11.90
C LEU A 345 12.10 -34.22 12.21
N THR A 346 10.87 -34.72 12.24
CA THR A 346 10.58 -36.14 12.46
C THR A 346 11.21 -37.03 11.40
N ARG A 347 11.09 -36.70 10.11
CA ARG A 347 11.71 -37.48 9.02
C ARG A 347 13.23 -37.50 9.14
N LEU A 348 13.82 -36.37 9.49
CA LEU A 348 15.26 -36.24 9.67
C LEU A 348 15.77 -37.08 10.84
N GLN A 349 15.05 -37.07 11.96
CA GLN A 349 15.35 -37.92 13.12
C GLN A 349 15.22 -39.42 12.78
N GLN A 350 14.14 -39.83 12.11
CA GLN A 350 13.94 -41.21 11.67
C GLN A 350 15.06 -41.70 10.75
N CYS A 351 15.52 -40.84 9.82
CA CYS A 351 16.65 -41.14 8.95
C CYS A 351 17.92 -41.39 9.76
N ARG A 352 18.24 -40.50 10.71
CA ARG A 352 19.41 -40.64 11.59
C ARG A 352 19.36 -41.94 12.40
N GLU A 353 18.24 -42.24 13.04
CA GLU A 353 18.05 -43.46 13.82
C GLU A 353 18.13 -44.73 12.97
N SER A 354 17.64 -44.68 11.72
CA SER A 354 17.75 -45.78 10.77
C SER A 354 19.21 -46.10 10.42
N ILE A 355 20.01 -45.07 10.10
CA ILE A 355 21.43 -45.25 9.79
C ILE A 355 22.24 -45.68 11.02
N LEU A 356 21.96 -45.11 12.20
CA LEU A 356 22.60 -45.54 13.44
C LEU A 356 22.31 -47.02 13.73
N ARG A 357 21.07 -47.47 13.57
CA ARG A 357 20.71 -48.88 13.75
C ARG A 357 21.40 -49.78 12.72
N ALA A 358 21.34 -49.43 11.44
CA ALA A 358 21.92 -50.23 10.36
C ALA A 358 23.45 -50.37 10.49
N THR A 359 24.13 -49.36 11.03
CA THR A 359 25.59 -49.35 11.19
C THR A 359 26.05 -49.80 12.58
N GLY A 360 25.14 -50.14 13.49
CA GLY A 360 25.48 -50.46 14.88
C GLY A 360 26.14 -49.29 15.62
N GLY A 361 25.73 -48.06 15.32
CA GLY A 361 26.26 -46.83 15.90
C GLY A 361 27.58 -46.32 15.31
N LYS A 362 28.13 -46.99 14.28
CA LYS A 362 29.40 -46.60 13.66
C LYS A 362 29.31 -45.32 12.82
N MET A 363 28.14 -44.98 12.32
CA MET A 363 27.91 -43.79 11.50
C MET A 363 26.74 -42.98 12.05
N ASP A 364 27.02 -41.74 12.42
CA ASP A 364 26.00 -40.73 12.71
C ASP A 364 26.02 -39.69 11.58
N ILE A 365 24.95 -39.62 10.79
CA ILE A 365 24.81 -38.66 9.68
C ILE A 365 24.84 -37.19 10.14
N MET A 366 24.74 -36.96 11.44
CA MET A 366 24.82 -35.63 12.06
C MET A 366 26.10 -35.44 12.88
N ALA A 367 27.14 -36.26 12.70
CA ALA A 367 28.41 -36.14 13.42
C ALA A 367 29.11 -34.78 13.21
N ASP A 368 28.89 -34.15 12.05
CA ASP A 368 29.49 -32.87 11.71
C ASP A 368 29.05 -31.74 12.67
N PRO A 369 29.98 -30.85 13.10
CA PRO A 369 29.67 -29.67 13.90
C PRO A 369 28.51 -28.80 13.37
N GLU A 370 28.28 -28.78 12.06
CA GLU A 370 27.18 -28.02 11.45
C GLU A 370 25.79 -28.45 11.96
N TYR A 371 25.63 -29.71 12.41
CA TYR A 371 24.35 -30.23 12.91
C TYR A 371 24.16 -30.07 14.43
N LYS A 372 25.09 -29.40 15.14
CA LYS A 372 25.07 -29.32 16.61
C LYS A 372 23.73 -28.84 17.19
N ARG A 373 23.15 -27.77 16.65
CA ARG A 373 21.89 -27.20 17.14
C ARG A 373 20.71 -28.16 16.96
N ILE A 374 20.64 -28.87 15.84
CA ILE A 374 19.57 -29.84 15.56
C ILE A 374 19.72 -31.06 16.48
N LYS A 375 20.95 -31.50 16.75
CA LYS A 375 21.22 -32.56 17.73
C LYS A 375 20.75 -32.19 19.13
N GLU A 376 21.08 -30.98 19.60
CA GLU A 376 20.65 -30.48 20.90
C GLU A 376 19.12 -30.42 21.00
N LEU A 377 18.45 -29.98 19.92
CA LEU A 377 16.98 -29.98 19.83
C LEU A 377 16.39 -31.38 19.97
N PHE A 378 16.87 -32.37 19.21
CA PHE A 378 16.38 -33.75 19.31
C PHE A 378 16.61 -34.34 20.70
N SER A 379 17.79 -34.10 21.29
CA SER A 379 18.06 -34.53 22.66
C SER A 379 17.15 -33.89 23.70
N ALA A 380 16.73 -32.63 23.50
CA ALA A 380 15.76 -31.97 24.36
C ALA A 380 14.35 -32.55 24.20
N LEU A 381 13.93 -32.82 22.96
CA LEU A 381 12.62 -33.44 22.66
C LEU A 381 12.49 -34.83 23.27
N GLU A 382 13.51 -35.68 23.14
CA GLU A 382 13.53 -37.01 23.76
C GLU A 382 13.44 -36.98 25.29
N LYS A 383 13.98 -35.93 25.94
CA LYS A 383 13.87 -35.75 27.39
C LYS A 383 12.46 -35.31 27.80
N ALA A 384 11.82 -34.44 27.01
CA ALA A 384 10.46 -33.97 27.26
C ALA A 384 9.43 -35.11 27.13
N ASP A 385 9.59 -35.98 26.12
CA ASP A 385 8.71 -37.14 25.93
C ASP A 385 8.82 -38.15 27.07
N LYS A 386 10.03 -38.32 27.64
CA LYS A 386 10.28 -39.18 28.82
C LYS A 386 9.78 -38.60 30.14
N GLN A 387 9.52 -37.30 30.22
CA GLN A 387 8.95 -36.63 31.40
C GLN A 387 7.42 -36.53 31.35
N SER A 388 6.83 -36.74 30.18
CA SER A 388 5.38 -36.69 29.95
C SER A 388 4.71 -38.07 29.97
N GLN A 389 5.50 -39.12 30.16
CA GLN A 389 5.11 -40.50 30.47
C GLN A 389 5.36 -40.77 31.95
#